data_AF-A0AAC8PV78-F1
#
_entry.id   AF-A0AAC8PV78-F1
#
_cell.length_a   1.000
_cell.length_b   1.000
_cell.length_c   1.000
_cell.angle_alpha   90.00
_cell.angle_beta   90.00
_cell.angle_gamma   90.00
#
_symmetry.space_group_name_H-M   'P 1'
#
loop_
_entity.id
_entity.type
_entity.pdbx_description
1 polymer ?
#
loop_
_entity_poly.entity_id
_entity_poly.type
_entity_poly.pdbx_seq_one_letter_code
_entity_poly.pdbx_strand_id
1 'polypeptide(L)'
;MSNDFVRFIQDELSDYYKLTYKKMFGEHCLFYGDKIIAIITDDDEIFVKVDGQTRHEFAQAGGHSYTYVAQGKQRVMHYMSVPSEVIDDRDELVRWFQLGVKALKSADG
;
A
#
# COMPACT_ATOMS: atom_id res chain seq x y z
N MET A 1 -14.09 8.31 -5.13
CA MET A 1 -12.98 8.20 -6.09
C MET A 1 -13.26 7.41 -7.36
N SER A 2 -12.62 7.85 -8.45
CA SER A 2 -12.61 7.16 -9.74
C SER A 2 -11.65 5.97 -9.67
N ASN A 3 -12.04 4.82 -10.24
CA ASN A 3 -11.14 3.66 -10.42
C ASN A 3 -9.87 3.98 -11.23
N ASP A 4 -9.77 5.21 -11.76
CA ASP A 4 -8.70 5.71 -12.62
C ASP A 4 -7.36 5.78 -11.86
N PHE A 5 -7.33 6.32 -10.64
CA PHE A 5 -6.09 6.43 -9.85
C PHE A 5 -5.51 5.05 -9.50
N VAL A 6 -6.35 4.13 -9.04
CA VAL A 6 -5.93 2.74 -8.74
C VAL A 6 -5.39 2.05 -10.00
N ARG A 7 -6.02 2.30 -11.15
CA ARG A 7 -5.57 1.76 -12.44
C ARG A 7 -4.25 2.38 -12.87
N PHE A 8 -4.06 3.69 -12.67
CA PHE A 8 -2.80 4.37 -12.92
C PHE A 8 -1.66 3.75 -12.10
N ILE A 9 -1.83 3.60 -10.78
CA ILE A 9 -0.83 2.95 -9.91
C ILE A 9 -0.56 1.50 -10.34
N GLN A 10 -1.60 0.76 -10.74
CA GLN A 10 -1.44 -0.60 -11.25
C GLN A 10 -0.61 -0.62 -12.54
N ASP A 11 -0.83 0.33 -13.46
CA ASP A 11 -0.14 0.44 -14.74
C ASP A 11 1.35 0.78 -14.55
N GLU A 12 1.66 1.76 -13.71
CA GLU A 12 3.04 2.16 -13.37
C GLU A 12 3.88 0.98 -12.84
N LEU A 13 3.23 0.13 -12.04
CA LEU A 13 3.85 -1.04 -11.41
C LEU A 13 3.79 -2.30 -12.29
N SER A 14 3.11 -2.27 -13.43
CA SER A 14 2.80 -3.47 -14.22
C SER A 14 4.03 -4.17 -14.81
N ASP A 15 5.09 -3.41 -15.14
CA ASP A 15 6.38 -3.96 -15.60
C ASP A 15 7.11 -4.75 -14.51
N TYR A 16 6.88 -4.43 -13.23
CA TYR A 16 7.59 -5.02 -12.10
C TYR A 16 6.78 -6.10 -11.39
N TYR A 17 5.47 -5.89 -11.27
CA TYR A 17 4.59 -6.72 -10.47
C TYR A 17 3.26 -6.96 -11.18
N LYS A 18 2.78 -8.20 -11.14
CA LYS A 18 1.42 -8.54 -11.57
C LYS A 18 0.45 -8.23 -10.44
N LEU A 19 0.02 -6.98 -10.36
CA LEU A 19 -0.95 -6.52 -9.37
C LEU A 19 -2.38 -6.67 -9.88
N THR A 20 -3.29 -7.01 -8.97
CA THR A 20 -4.73 -6.89 -9.18
C THR A 20 -5.32 -5.99 -8.10
N TYR A 21 -6.51 -5.43 -8.32
CA TYR A 21 -7.17 -4.60 -7.32
C TYR A 21 -8.62 -5.02 -7.10
N LYS A 22 -9.10 -4.82 -5.88
CA LYS A 22 -10.50 -5.05 -5.51
C LYS A 22 -10.94 -4.02 -4.47
N LYS A 23 -12.15 -3.50 -4.63
CA LYS A 23 -12.75 -2.63 -3.62
C LYS A 23 -13.21 -3.48 -2.42
N MET A 24 -12.65 -3.22 -1.23
CA MET A 24 -12.99 -3.90 0.02
C MET A 24 -13.05 -2.87 1.15
N PHE A 25 -14.04 -3.00 2.04
CA PHE A 25 -14.20 -2.12 3.21
C PHE A 25 -14.32 -0.61 2.88
N GLY A 26 -14.76 -0.27 1.65
CA GLY A 26 -14.92 1.12 1.19
C GLY A 26 -13.73 1.64 0.37
N GLU A 27 -12.59 0.97 0.44
CA GLU A 27 -11.32 1.38 -0.18
C GLU A 27 -10.87 0.37 -1.24
N HIS A 28 -9.82 0.72 -1.96
CA HIS A 28 -9.27 -0.13 -3.01
C HIS A 28 -8.02 -0.84 -2.51
N CYS A 29 -8.08 -2.16 -2.39
CA CYS A 29 -6.93 -2.97 -2.02
C CYS A 29 -6.22 -3.46 -3.29
N LEU A 30 -4.91 -3.25 -3.35
CA LEU A 30 -4.00 -3.84 -4.33
C LEU A 30 -3.48 -5.18 -3.80
N PHE A 31 -3.42 -6.16 -4.69
CA PHE A 31 -3.04 -7.54 -4.39
C PHE A 31 -1.81 -7.95 -5.19
N TYR A 32 -0.84 -8.53 -4.48
CA TYR A 32 0.29 -9.23 -5.05
C TYR A 32 0.05 -10.74 -4.91
N GLY A 33 -0.40 -11.38 -6.00
CA GLY A 33 -0.96 -12.73 -5.94
C GLY A 33 -2.26 -12.75 -5.13
N ASP A 34 -2.29 -13.51 -4.04
CA ASP A 34 -3.45 -13.61 -3.13
C ASP A 34 -3.34 -12.68 -1.90
N LYS A 35 -2.22 -11.97 -1.73
CA LYS A 35 -1.95 -11.15 -0.54
C LYS A 35 -2.15 -9.66 -0.86
N ILE A 36 -2.77 -8.94 0.07
CA ILE A 36 -2.91 -7.47 -0.03
C ILE A 36 -1.54 -6.83 0.19
N ILE A 37 -1.07 -6.11 -0.83
CA ILE A 37 0.22 -5.40 -0.80
C ILE A 37 0.05 -3.92 -0.45
N ALA A 38 -1.06 -3.30 -0.88
CA ALA A 38 -1.33 -1.91 -0.60
C ALA A 38 -2.83 -1.62 -0.53
N ILE A 39 -3.17 -0.49 0.09
CA ILE A 39 -4.52 0.04 0.21
C ILE A 39 -4.48 1.47 -0.33
N ILE A 40 -5.42 1.80 -1.22
CA ILE A 40 -5.60 3.13 -1.76
C ILE A 40 -6.92 3.67 -1.21
N THR A 41 -6.84 4.79 -0.50
CA THR A 41 -8.01 5.41 0.12
C THR A 41 -8.77 6.26 -0.88
N ASP A 42 -9.95 6.75 -0.46
CA ASP A 42 -10.70 7.71 -1.26
C ASP A 42 -10.06 9.11 -1.22
N ASP A 43 -8.87 9.33 -0.62
CA ASP A 43 -8.14 10.61 -0.65
C ASP A 43 -6.85 10.50 -1.49
N ASP A 44 -6.77 9.48 -2.36
CA ASP A 44 -5.61 9.15 -3.20
C ASP A 44 -4.32 8.84 -2.40
N GLU A 45 -4.45 8.56 -1.11
CA GLU A 45 -3.33 8.10 -0.28
C GLU A 45 -3.07 6.61 -0.51
N ILE A 46 -1.79 6.26 -0.65
CA ILE A 46 -1.33 4.89 -0.82
C ILE A 46 -0.70 4.41 0.48
N PHE A 47 -1.25 3.34 1.02
CA PHE A 47 -0.74 2.65 2.20
C PHE A 47 -0.15 1.31 1.80
N VAL A 48 1.16 1.13 1.95
CA VAL A 48 1.85 -0.11 1.58
C VAL A 48 2.03 -0.99 2.81
N LYS A 49 1.98 -2.31 2.60
CA LYS A 49 2.20 -3.32 3.65
C LYS A 49 3.56 -3.11 4.31
N VAL A 50 3.60 -3.17 5.64
CA VAL A 50 4.85 -3.12 6.40
C VAL A 50 4.96 -4.29 7.36
N ASP A 51 6.19 -4.58 7.77
CA ASP A 51 6.53 -5.48 8.86
C ASP A 51 7.57 -4.83 9.79
N GLY A 52 8.01 -5.48 10.86
CA GLY A 52 8.99 -4.95 11.81
C GLY A 52 10.29 -4.45 11.16
N GLN A 53 10.67 -5.02 10.01
CA GLN A 53 11.89 -4.62 9.29
C GLN A 53 11.70 -3.43 8.35
N THR A 54 10.55 -3.31 7.70
CA THR A 54 10.32 -2.27 6.68
C THR A 54 9.67 -1.02 7.23
N ARG A 55 8.96 -1.14 8.36
CA ARG A 55 8.24 -0.04 9.02
C ARG A 55 9.09 1.21 9.25
N HIS A 56 10.38 1.05 9.53
CA HIS A 56 11.27 2.17 9.83
C HIS A 56 11.41 3.12 8.63
N GLU A 57 11.54 2.60 7.42
CA GLU A 57 11.68 3.41 6.19
C GLU A 57 10.46 4.33 6.01
N PHE A 58 9.26 3.79 6.19
CA PHE A 58 8.01 4.56 6.10
C PHE A 58 7.93 5.63 7.19
N ALA A 59 8.30 5.29 8.42
CA ALA A 59 8.29 6.24 9.53
C ALA A 59 9.31 7.39 9.31
N GLN A 60 10.48 7.09 8.74
CA GLN A 60 11.48 8.12 8.41
C GLN A 60 11.02 9.08 7.31
N ALA A 61 10.22 8.59 6.37
CA ALA A 61 9.59 9.42 5.35
C ALA A 61 8.34 10.18 5.83
N GLY A 62 8.01 10.12 7.13
CA GLY A 62 6.83 10.78 7.70
C GLY A 62 5.52 10.02 7.49
N GLY A 63 5.59 8.77 7.03
CA GLY A 63 4.43 7.90 6.84
C GLY A 63 3.71 7.61 8.16
N HIS A 64 2.40 7.43 8.07
CA HIS A 64 1.53 7.12 9.20
C HIS A 64 0.80 5.80 8.97
N SER A 65 0.40 5.13 10.06
CA SER A 65 -0.24 3.82 9.96
C SER A 65 -1.69 3.94 9.48
N TYR A 66 -2.09 3.05 8.58
CA TYR A 66 -3.48 2.90 8.17
C TYR A 66 -4.33 2.47 9.38
N THR A 67 -5.42 3.19 9.63
CA THR A 67 -6.37 2.84 10.69
C THR A 67 -7.80 2.84 10.18
N TYR A 68 -8.59 1.88 10.66
CA TYR A 68 -10.00 1.76 10.31
C TYR A 68 -10.83 1.42 11.55
N VAL A 69 -12.12 1.76 11.52
CA VAL A 69 -13.03 1.43 12.62
C VAL A 69 -13.71 0.10 12.36
N ALA A 70 -13.45 -0.87 13.24
CA ALA A 70 -14.12 -2.16 13.25
C ALA A 70 -14.87 -2.34 14.56
N GLN A 71 -16.18 -2.61 14.50
CA GLN A 71 -17.03 -2.85 15.68
C GLN A 71 -16.93 -1.71 16.72
N GLY A 72 -16.89 -0.46 16.26
CA GLY A 72 -16.78 0.72 17.13
C GLY A 72 -15.40 0.92 17.77
N LYS A 73 -14.37 0.15 17.39
CA LYS A 73 -12.99 0.30 17.86
C LYS A 73 -12.06 0.62 16.70
N GLN A 74 -11.15 1.57 16.91
CA GLN A 74 -10.07 1.85 15.95
C GLN A 74 -9.09 0.66 15.95
N ARG A 75 -8.77 0.18 14.76
CA ARG A 75 -7.80 -0.87 14.50
C ARG A 75 -6.68 -0.30 13.65
N VAL A 76 -5.45 -0.43 14.13
CA VAL A 76 -4.25 -0.09 13.39
C VAL A 76 -3.84 -1.31 12.59
N MET A 77 -3.64 -1.15 11.28
CA MET A 77 -3.12 -2.22 10.45
C MET A 77 -1.63 -2.03 10.17
N HIS A 78 -1.01 -3.12 9.72
CA HIS A 78 0.38 -3.14 9.27
C HIS A 78 0.52 -2.60 7.84
N TYR A 79 -0.03 -1.40 7.59
CA TYR A 79 0.18 -0.64 6.37
C TYR A 79 0.55 0.78 6.76
N MET A 80 1.47 1.40 6.03
CA MET A 80 1.87 2.79 6.26
C MET A 80 1.81 3.60 4.98
N SER A 81 1.44 4.86 5.10
CA SER A 81 1.39 5.77 3.96
C SER A 81 2.77 6.03 3.39
N VAL A 82 2.82 6.18 2.07
CA VAL A 82 3.98 6.69 1.36
C VAL A 82 3.80 8.20 1.13
N PRO A 83 4.89 8.96 0.98
CA PRO A 83 4.82 10.36 0.58
C PRO A 83 4.08 10.53 -0.75
N SER A 84 3.27 11.58 -0.90
CA SER A 84 2.54 11.82 -2.15
C SER A 84 3.46 12.12 -3.34
N GLU A 85 4.66 12.66 -3.09
CA GLU A 85 5.70 12.88 -4.11
C GLU A 85 6.11 11.59 -4.83
N VAL A 86 6.00 10.43 -4.17
CA VAL A 86 6.32 9.12 -4.74
C VAL A 86 5.36 8.75 -5.87
N ILE A 87 4.15 9.30 -5.89
CA ILE A 87 3.15 8.98 -6.92
C ILE A 87 3.58 9.52 -8.29
N ASP A 88 4.35 10.61 -8.32
CA ASP A 88 4.84 11.25 -9.55
C ASP A 88 6.19 10.65 -10.01
N ASP A 89 6.88 9.90 -9.13
CA ASP A 89 8.16 9.26 -9.42
C ASP A 89 8.04 7.73 -9.44
N ARG A 90 8.04 7.17 -10.65
CA ARG A 90 7.87 5.73 -10.87
C ARG A 90 8.90 4.88 -10.14
N ASP A 91 10.16 5.28 -10.13
CA ASP A 91 11.25 4.51 -9.51
C ASP A 91 11.08 4.47 -7.99
N GLU A 92 10.73 5.60 -7.38
CA GLU A 92 10.40 5.64 -5.96
C GLU A 92 9.13 4.82 -5.68
N LEU A 93 8.07 4.92 -6.49
CA LEU A 93 6.86 4.11 -6.31
C LEU A 93 7.18 2.62 -6.29
N VAL A 94 8.00 2.15 -7.24
CA VAL A 94 8.46 0.76 -7.29
C VAL A 94 9.27 0.39 -6.05
N ARG A 95 10.15 1.27 -5.57
CA ARG A 95 10.95 1.05 -4.35
C ARG A 95 10.05 0.87 -3.12
N TRP A 96 9.04 1.71 -2.94
CA TRP A 96 8.11 1.59 -1.81
C TRP A 96 7.31 0.29 -1.88
N PHE A 97 6.81 -0.10 -3.05
CA PHE A 97 6.15 -1.41 -3.23
C PHE A 97 7.12 -2.59 -3.03
N GLN A 98 8.40 -2.44 -3.37
CA GLN A 98 9.42 -3.44 -3.11
C GLN A 98 9.57 -3.69 -1.60
N LEU A 99 9.53 -2.64 -0.77
CA LEU A 99 9.51 -2.78 0.69
C LEU A 99 8.26 -3.54 1.15
N GLY A 100 7.10 -3.27 0.57
CA GLY A 100 5.90 -4.04 0.87
C GLY A 100 6.01 -5.52 0.51
N VAL A 101 6.60 -5.83 -0.65
CA VAL A 101 6.82 -7.22 -1.08
C VAL A 101 7.79 -7.94 -0.13
N LYS A 102 8.83 -7.24 0.37
CA LYS A 102 9.71 -7.78 1.42
C LYS A 102 8.90 -8.09 2.69
N ALA A 103 8.03 -7.19 3.13
CA ALA A 103 7.18 -7.39 4.30
C ALA A 103 6.21 -8.59 4.15
N LEU A 104 5.65 -8.80 2.96
CA LEU A 104 4.78 -9.96 2.69
C LEU A 104 5.48 -11.31 2.82
N LYS A 105 6.79 -11.35 2.52
CA LYS A 105 7.60 -12.57 2.64
C LYS A 105 7.97 -12.86 4.10
N SER A 106 8.25 -11.83 4.89
CA SER A 106 8.55 -11.99 6.32
C SER A 106 7.34 -12.46 7.14
N ALA A 107 6.12 -12.12 6.70
CA ALA A 107 4.89 -12.56 7.38
C ALA A 107 4.49 -14.03 7.11
N ASP A 108 5.16 -14.71 6.17
CA ASP A 108 4.90 -16.11 5.81
C ASP A 108 5.94 -17.09 6.40
N GLY A 109 6.95 -16.57 7.10
CA GLY A 109 8.10 -17.31 7.62
C GLY A 109 8.09 -17.51 9.13
#